data_AF-A0A257YJT4-F1
#
_entry.id   AF-A0A257YJT4-F1
#
_cell.length_a   1.000
_cell.length_b   1.000
_cell.length_c   1.000
_cell.angle_alpha   90.00
_cell.angle_beta   90.00
_cell.angle_gamma   90.00
#
_symmetry.space_group_name_H-M   'P 1'
#
loop_
_entity.id
_entity.type
_entity.pdbx_description
1 polymer ?
#
loop_
_entity_poly.entity_id
_entity_poly.type
_entity_poly.pdbx_seq_one_letter_code
_entity_poly.pdbx_strand_id
1 'polypeptide(L)'
;MFTPTHEAGKVMQGEADKREDIAQAVTALQSLSPIQVEVLTSIIAKFAEGQTAEHLRKDFLDDDAFEYFSTRLAAHHASSGVALKKENFEHILEQSFKRAGHDAKRTDSMVHRGADLEVEGRRFSLKTEAAKGLNPKSITISKLMEARWIRDLTGPEDAPDQVRKRILSHLQEYDRIFMLRSYGDETKVRYDLREIPKHVLGAVANLETKDFGKITNAGGTSANVNLNGRKAFKLVLDGSVEKITISGLDVDLCPLHAWWELGYPG
;
A
#
# COMPACT_ATOMS: atom_id res chain seq x y z
N MET A 1 3.55 17.04 -47.90
CA MET A 1 2.49 17.42 -46.95
C MET A 1 2.67 16.58 -45.71
N PHE A 2 3.38 17.11 -44.71
CA PHE A 2 3.33 16.58 -43.34
C PHE A 2 2.24 17.39 -42.62
N THR A 3 1.26 16.73 -42.03
CA THR A 3 0.26 17.35 -41.15
C THR A 3 0.74 17.25 -39.70
N PRO A 4 1.17 18.35 -39.07
CA PRO A 4 1.43 18.40 -37.63
C PRO A 4 0.26 19.15 -36.99
N THR A 5 -0.85 18.47 -36.68
CA THR A 5 -2.04 19.18 -36.15
C THR A 5 -2.71 18.52 -34.95
N HIS A 6 -2.41 17.26 -34.63
CA HIS A 6 -3.13 16.59 -33.54
C HIS A 6 -2.51 16.77 -32.14
N GLU A 7 -1.17 16.80 -32.02
CA GLU A 7 -0.48 17.00 -30.73
C GLU A 7 -0.48 18.46 -30.28
N ALA A 8 -0.24 19.40 -31.19
CA ALA A 8 -0.22 20.83 -30.87
C ALA A 8 -1.57 21.35 -30.33
N GLY A 9 -2.69 20.81 -30.84
CA GLY A 9 -4.03 21.15 -30.35
C GLY A 9 -4.28 20.67 -28.92
N LYS A 10 -3.80 19.47 -28.55
CA LYS A 10 -3.92 18.93 -27.19
C LYS A 10 -3.07 19.72 -26.18
N VAL A 11 -1.86 20.12 -26.56
CA VAL A 11 -0.97 20.91 -25.70
C VAL A 11 -1.52 22.31 -25.46
N MET A 12 -1.99 22.99 -26.52
CA MET A 12 -2.59 24.33 -26.37
C MET A 12 -3.90 24.31 -25.55
N GLN A 13 -4.69 23.24 -25.67
CA GLN A 13 -5.91 23.08 -24.89
C GLN A 13 -5.59 22.80 -23.42
N GLY A 14 -4.62 21.92 -23.13
CA GLY A 14 -4.15 21.69 -21.75
C GLY A 14 -3.53 22.93 -21.08
N GLU A 15 -2.84 23.79 -21.85
CA GLU A 15 -2.34 25.07 -21.33
C GLU A 15 -3.45 26.09 -21.06
N ALA A 16 -4.49 26.10 -21.88
CA ALA A 16 -5.65 26.97 -21.68
C ALA A 16 -6.46 26.54 -20.45
N ASP A 17 -6.75 25.25 -20.31
CA ASP A 17 -7.47 24.66 -19.16
C ASP A 17 -6.71 24.96 -17.86
N LYS A 18 -5.38 24.77 -17.87
CA LYS A 18 -4.52 25.11 -16.71
C LYS A 18 -4.60 26.59 -16.32
N ARG A 19 -4.70 27.51 -17.28
CA ARG A 19 -4.82 28.96 -16.99
C ARG A 19 -6.16 29.29 -16.37
N GLU A 20 -7.23 28.64 -16.81
CA GLU A 20 -8.55 28.79 -16.22
C GLU A 20 -8.59 28.27 -14.79
N ASP A 21 -8.04 27.07 -14.54
CA ASP A 21 -7.91 26.49 -13.20
C ASP A 21 -7.12 27.41 -12.24
N ILE A 22 -6.02 27.99 -12.72
CA ILE A 22 -5.23 28.95 -11.94
C ILE A 22 -6.05 30.20 -11.62
N ALA A 23 -6.80 30.74 -12.59
CA ALA A 23 -7.64 31.91 -12.36
C ALA A 23 -8.72 31.63 -11.31
N GLN A 24 -9.40 30.48 -11.41
CA GLN A 24 -10.39 30.05 -10.42
C GLN A 24 -9.77 29.85 -9.04
N ALA A 25 -8.58 29.25 -8.96
CA ALA A 25 -7.85 29.08 -7.71
C ALA A 25 -7.48 30.44 -7.07
N VAL A 26 -7.01 31.41 -7.86
CA VAL A 26 -6.70 32.76 -7.39
C VAL A 26 -7.96 33.46 -6.85
N THR A 27 -9.09 33.35 -7.55
CA THR A 27 -10.37 33.89 -7.06
C THR A 27 -10.80 33.21 -5.75
N ALA A 28 -10.66 31.89 -5.64
CA ALA A 28 -10.98 31.17 -4.41
C ALA A 28 -10.09 31.64 -3.25
N LEU A 29 -8.78 31.81 -3.48
CA LEU A 29 -7.82 32.29 -2.47
C LEU A 29 -8.19 33.67 -1.90
N GLN A 30 -8.77 34.56 -2.72
CA GLN A 30 -9.21 35.90 -2.28
C GLN A 30 -10.35 35.85 -1.26
N SER A 31 -11.13 34.76 -1.22
CA SER A 31 -12.25 34.60 -0.28
C SER A 31 -11.85 34.00 1.07
N LEU A 32 -10.59 33.60 1.22
CA LEU A 32 -10.11 32.89 2.40
C LEU A 32 -9.66 33.84 3.51
N SER A 33 -9.76 33.39 4.75
CA SER A 33 -9.17 34.07 5.90
C SER A 33 -7.64 34.09 5.83
N PRO A 34 -6.97 35.04 6.51
CA PRO A 34 -5.51 35.10 6.54
C PRO A 34 -4.83 33.78 6.95
N ILE A 35 -5.39 33.07 7.94
CA ILE A 35 -4.86 31.78 8.41
C ILE A 35 -4.99 30.69 7.32
N GLN A 36 -6.11 30.65 6.60
CA GLN A 36 -6.29 29.69 5.51
C GLN A 36 -5.31 29.95 4.35
N VAL A 37 -5.04 31.22 4.04
CA VAL A 37 -4.03 31.60 3.04
C VAL A 37 -2.64 31.19 3.49
N GLU A 38 -2.29 31.37 4.77
CA GLU A 38 -1.02 30.93 5.35
C GLU A 38 -0.82 29.41 5.20
N VAL A 39 -1.82 28.60 5.59
CA VAL A 39 -1.79 27.14 5.46
C VAL A 39 -1.69 26.70 4.00
N LEU A 40 -2.44 27.32 3.08
CA LEU A 40 -2.34 26.97 1.66
C LEU A 40 -1.00 27.36 1.06
N THR A 41 -0.43 28.49 1.48
CA THR A 41 0.89 28.94 1.02
C THR A 41 1.97 27.95 1.43
N SER A 42 1.93 27.41 2.65
CA SER A 42 2.89 26.39 3.08
C SER A 42 2.74 25.09 2.28
N ILE A 43 1.50 24.66 2.00
CA ILE A 43 1.22 23.49 1.15
C ILE A 43 1.75 23.72 -0.28
N ILE A 44 1.48 24.87 -0.90
CA ILE A 44 1.96 25.21 -2.24
C ILE A 44 3.49 25.22 -2.29
N ALA A 45 4.14 25.81 -1.29
CA ALA A 45 5.60 25.81 -1.18
C ALA A 45 6.16 24.38 -1.12
N LYS A 46 5.51 23.49 -0.37
CA LYS A 46 5.87 22.06 -0.30
C LYS A 46 5.64 21.32 -1.62
N PHE A 47 4.58 21.65 -2.37
CA PHE A 47 4.40 21.12 -3.72
C PHE A 47 5.50 21.56 -4.70
N ALA A 48 6.07 22.75 -4.48
CA ALA A 48 7.17 23.27 -5.29
C ALA A 48 8.54 22.67 -4.91
N GLU A 49 8.66 21.97 -3.77
CA GLU A 49 9.87 21.21 -3.45
C GLU A 49 10.07 20.07 -4.45
N GLY A 50 11.34 19.72 -4.73
CA GLY A 50 11.68 18.67 -5.66
C GLY A 50 11.15 17.31 -5.20
N GLN A 51 10.13 16.81 -5.89
CA GLN A 51 9.59 15.47 -5.70
C GLN A 51 10.12 14.58 -6.81
N THR A 52 10.58 13.38 -6.46
CA THR A 52 10.97 12.39 -7.46
C THR A 52 10.10 11.17 -7.31
N ALA A 53 9.67 10.63 -8.44
CA ALA A 53 8.85 9.44 -8.48
C ALA A 53 9.17 8.64 -9.74
N GLU A 54 8.99 7.33 -9.66
CA GLU A 54 9.16 6.45 -10.81
C GLU A 54 8.04 5.41 -10.84
N HIS A 55 7.45 5.24 -12.03
CA HIS A 55 6.42 4.26 -12.30
C HIS A 55 7.03 3.07 -13.05
N LEU A 56 7.35 2.00 -12.33
CA LEU A 56 8.08 0.86 -12.87
C LEU A 56 7.18 -0.19 -13.51
N ARG A 57 5.96 -0.37 -12.99
CA ARG A 57 5.01 -1.38 -13.47
C ARG A 57 3.61 -0.80 -13.58
N LYS A 58 3.04 -0.90 -14.78
CA LYS A 58 1.75 -0.30 -15.14
C LYS A 58 0.57 -1.28 -15.14
N ASP A 59 0.76 -2.49 -14.59
CA ASP A 59 -0.26 -3.53 -14.55
C ASP A 59 -1.19 -3.42 -13.33
N PHE A 60 -0.98 -2.40 -12.50
CA PHE A 60 -1.83 -2.08 -11.36
C PHE A 60 -2.32 -0.64 -11.39
N LEU A 61 -1.42 0.34 -11.46
CA LEU A 61 -1.75 1.74 -11.73
C LEU A 61 -1.44 2.01 -13.20
N ASP A 62 -2.34 2.67 -13.92
CA ASP A 62 -1.98 3.29 -15.19
C ASP A 62 -1.32 4.66 -14.96
N ASP A 63 -0.95 5.36 -16.02
CA ASP A 63 -0.23 6.63 -15.89
C ASP A 63 -1.10 7.72 -15.23
N ASP A 64 -2.39 7.78 -15.55
CA ASP A 64 -3.33 8.76 -14.99
C ASP A 64 -3.59 8.51 -13.50
N ALA A 65 -3.81 7.26 -13.11
CA ALA A 65 -3.98 6.88 -11.71
C ALA A 65 -2.67 7.08 -10.92
N PHE A 66 -1.53 6.76 -11.51
CA PHE A 66 -0.22 7.02 -10.90
C PHE A 66 0.01 8.52 -10.67
N GLU A 67 -0.26 9.36 -11.67
CA GLU A 67 -0.11 10.81 -11.55
C GLU A 67 -1.00 11.35 -10.43
N TYR A 68 -2.29 11.00 -10.44
CA TYR A 68 -3.21 11.44 -9.39
C TYR A 68 -2.80 10.96 -8.00
N PHE A 69 -2.41 9.68 -7.87
CA PHE A 69 -1.92 9.13 -6.61
C PHE A 69 -0.69 9.88 -6.11
N SER A 70 0.26 10.16 -7.00
CA SER A 70 1.49 10.90 -6.70
C SER A 70 1.18 12.29 -6.15
N THR A 71 0.28 13.03 -6.82
CA THR A 71 -0.14 14.36 -6.38
C THR A 71 -0.81 14.33 -5.01
N ARG A 72 -1.68 13.34 -4.76
CA ARG A 72 -2.38 13.20 -3.47
C ARG A 72 -1.45 12.76 -2.35
N LEU A 73 -0.47 11.91 -2.63
CA LEU A 73 0.57 11.50 -1.69
C LEU A 73 1.43 12.70 -1.29
N ALA A 74 1.85 13.51 -2.25
CA ALA A 74 2.58 14.76 -2.01
C ALA A 74 1.76 15.75 -1.18
N ALA A 75 0.47 15.93 -1.50
CA ALA A 75 -0.45 16.78 -0.73
C ALA A 75 -0.53 16.35 0.74
N HIS A 76 -0.74 15.05 0.98
CA HIS A 76 -0.79 14.47 2.32
C HIS A 76 0.51 14.79 3.06
N HIS A 77 1.66 14.57 2.41
CA HIS A 77 2.96 14.79 3.03
C HIS A 77 3.25 16.27 3.33
N ALA A 78 2.85 17.18 2.44
CA ALA A 78 2.95 18.62 2.65
C ALA A 78 2.15 19.10 3.87
N SER A 79 1.02 18.44 4.14
CA SER A 79 0.11 18.80 5.24
C SER A 79 0.31 18.01 6.54
N SER A 80 1.18 16.98 6.53
CA SER A 80 1.24 16.01 7.61
C SER A 80 2.62 15.41 7.84
N GLY A 81 3.13 15.61 9.06
CA GLY A 81 4.30 14.96 9.64
C GLY A 81 4.28 13.43 9.70
N VAL A 82 3.17 12.77 9.35
CA VAL A 82 3.01 11.31 9.49
C VAL A 82 2.86 10.59 8.16
N ALA A 83 3.42 9.39 8.11
CA ALA A 83 3.25 8.48 6.98
C ALA A 83 1.77 8.22 6.68
N LEU A 84 1.47 7.94 5.41
CA LEU A 84 0.12 7.66 4.96
C LEU A 84 -0.46 6.44 5.70
N LYS A 85 -1.53 6.68 6.47
CA LYS A 85 -2.28 5.62 7.17
C LYS A 85 -3.04 4.76 6.17
N LYS A 86 -3.40 3.53 6.58
CA LYS A 86 -4.08 2.54 5.72
C LYS A 86 -5.38 3.08 5.13
N GLU A 87 -6.19 3.74 5.94
CA GLU A 87 -7.48 4.29 5.52
C GLU A 87 -7.31 5.38 4.44
N ASN A 88 -6.28 6.23 4.58
CA ASN A 88 -5.95 7.24 3.57
C ASN A 88 -5.38 6.61 2.30
N PHE A 89 -4.55 5.56 2.43
CA PHE A 89 -4.03 4.81 1.30
C PHE A 89 -5.17 4.24 0.46
N GLU A 90 -6.12 3.52 1.08
CA GLU A 90 -7.30 2.97 0.41
C GLU A 90 -8.13 4.05 -0.28
N HIS A 91 -8.39 5.15 0.42
CA HIS A 91 -9.20 6.23 -0.11
C HIS A 91 -8.54 6.92 -1.31
N ILE A 92 -7.24 7.24 -1.22
CA ILE A 92 -6.52 7.89 -2.32
C ILE A 92 -6.43 6.95 -3.52
N LEU A 93 -6.19 5.65 -3.33
CA LEU A 93 -6.14 4.67 -4.42
C LEU A 93 -7.50 4.59 -5.15
N GLU A 94 -8.60 4.49 -4.40
CA GLU A 94 -9.96 4.50 -4.97
C GLU A 94 -10.20 5.74 -5.85
N GLN A 95 -9.85 6.93 -5.34
CA GLN A 95 -10.01 8.17 -6.10
C GLN A 95 -9.10 8.25 -7.32
N SER A 96 -7.89 7.69 -7.22
CA SER A 96 -6.93 7.63 -8.34
C SER A 96 -7.50 6.82 -9.50
N PHE A 97 -8.05 5.63 -9.22
CA PHE A 97 -8.70 4.79 -10.23
C PHE A 97 -9.96 5.45 -10.80
N LYS A 98 -10.83 6.03 -9.97
CA LYS A 98 -12.02 6.74 -10.43
C LYS A 98 -11.67 7.92 -11.34
N ARG A 99 -10.62 8.67 -11.01
CA ARG A 99 -10.18 9.83 -11.80
C ARG A 99 -9.60 9.44 -13.16
N ALA A 100 -8.95 8.28 -13.22
CA ALA A 100 -8.47 7.64 -14.45
C ALA A 100 -9.61 6.96 -15.26
N GLY A 101 -10.85 6.96 -14.74
CA GLY A 101 -12.02 6.44 -15.45
C GLY A 101 -12.34 4.97 -15.20
N HIS A 102 -11.66 4.33 -14.24
CA HIS A 102 -11.96 2.95 -13.84
C HIS A 102 -13.14 2.88 -12.85
N ASP A 103 -13.91 1.80 -12.92
CA ASP A 103 -14.86 1.45 -11.87
C ASP A 103 -14.09 0.94 -10.65
N ALA A 104 -14.08 1.73 -9.58
CA ALA A 104 -13.40 1.40 -8.34
C ALA A 104 -14.26 1.69 -7.13
N LYS A 105 -14.19 0.84 -6.10
CA LYS A 105 -14.87 1.05 -4.82
C LYS A 105 -14.10 0.38 -3.69
N ARG A 106 -14.04 1.03 -2.54
CA ARG A 106 -13.61 0.37 -1.31
C ARG A 106 -14.63 -0.69 -0.91
N THR A 107 -14.16 -1.80 -0.37
CA THR A 107 -15.02 -2.94 -0.03
C THR A 107 -15.38 -2.96 1.44
N ASP A 108 -16.66 -2.83 1.76
CA ASP A 108 -17.21 -3.06 3.11
C ASP A 108 -17.72 -4.50 3.29
N SER A 109 -17.31 -5.41 2.38
CA SER A 109 -17.93 -6.74 2.26
C SER A 109 -17.61 -7.63 3.46
N MET A 110 -18.66 -8.01 4.19
CA MET A 110 -18.57 -9.08 5.20
C MET A 110 -18.39 -10.47 4.57
N VAL A 111 -18.71 -10.63 3.28
CA VAL A 111 -18.62 -11.89 2.53
C VAL A 111 -17.20 -12.13 2.03
N HIS A 112 -16.50 -11.08 1.59
CA HIS A 112 -15.12 -11.14 1.08
C HIS A 112 -14.15 -10.52 2.08
N ARG A 113 -13.95 -11.23 3.20
CA ARG A 113 -13.14 -10.73 4.31
C ARG A 113 -11.68 -10.56 3.89
N GLY A 114 -11.23 -9.31 3.83
CA GLY A 114 -9.82 -8.95 3.61
C GLY A 114 -9.50 -8.33 2.26
N ALA A 115 -10.46 -8.28 1.33
CA ALA A 115 -10.40 -7.30 0.25
C ALA A 115 -10.62 -5.92 0.86
N ASP A 116 -9.83 -4.94 0.41
CA ASP A 116 -9.91 -3.53 0.83
C ASP A 116 -10.38 -2.63 -0.33
N LEU A 117 -10.12 -3.03 -1.57
CA LEU A 117 -10.48 -2.30 -2.80
C LEU A 117 -10.92 -3.28 -3.90
N GLU A 118 -11.96 -2.92 -4.65
CA GLU A 118 -12.36 -3.58 -5.90
C GLU A 118 -12.21 -2.59 -7.07
N VAL A 119 -11.53 -3.00 -8.14
CA VAL A 119 -11.35 -2.22 -9.37
C VAL A 119 -11.66 -3.13 -10.56
N GLU A 120 -12.64 -2.74 -11.39
CA GLU A 120 -13.07 -3.50 -12.56
C GLU A 120 -13.38 -4.98 -12.24
N GLY A 121 -14.04 -5.20 -11.10
CA GLY A 121 -14.40 -6.53 -10.61
C GLY A 121 -13.24 -7.35 -10.01
N ARG A 122 -12.01 -6.82 -10.01
CA ARG A 122 -10.83 -7.44 -9.37
C ARG A 122 -10.67 -6.91 -7.95
N ARG A 123 -10.33 -7.79 -7.01
CA ARG A 123 -10.23 -7.47 -5.58
C ARG A 123 -8.79 -7.41 -5.11
N PHE A 124 -8.49 -6.44 -4.28
CA PHE A 124 -7.15 -6.15 -3.79
C PHE A 124 -7.16 -6.08 -2.27
N SER A 125 -6.17 -6.69 -1.62
CA SER A 125 -5.85 -6.39 -0.23
C SER A 125 -4.76 -5.32 -0.19
N LEU A 126 -4.95 -4.29 0.63
CA LEU A 126 -4.07 -3.15 0.78
C LEU A 126 -3.45 -3.17 2.18
N LYS A 127 -2.13 -3.04 2.25
CA LYS A 127 -1.35 -3.07 3.49
C LYS A 127 -0.45 -1.84 3.56
N THR A 128 -0.04 -1.47 4.77
CA THR A 128 0.92 -0.40 5.00
C THR A 128 2.01 -0.82 5.99
N GLU A 129 3.21 -0.26 5.83
CA GLU A 129 4.31 -0.41 6.80
C GLU A 129 5.05 0.93 6.90
N ALA A 130 5.05 1.50 8.10
CA ALA A 130 5.70 2.78 8.39
C ALA A 130 6.32 2.77 9.80
N ALA A 131 6.77 1.60 10.27
CA ALA A 131 7.38 1.49 11.59
C ALA A 131 8.70 2.28 11.64
N LYS A 132 8.96 2.97 12.76
CA LYS A 132 10.21 3.69 12.96
C LYS A 132 11.39 2.71 12.85
N GLY A 133 12.37 3.04 12.01
CA GLY A 133 13.55 2.20 11.78
C GLY A 133 13.25 0.89 11.04
N LEU A 134 12.17 0.83 10.24
CA LEU A 134 11.90 -0.34 9.42
C LEU A 134 13.08 -0.65 8.49
N ASN A 135 13.31 -1.94 8.25
CA ASN A 135 14.41 -2.41 7.41
C ASN A 135 14.02 -2.31 5.93
N PRO A 136 14.73 -1.56 5.08
CA PRO A 136 14.41 -1.49 3.66
C PRO A 136 14.46 -2.85 2.95
N LYS A 137 15.30 -3.77 3.46
CA LYS A 137 15.52 -5.11 2.88
C LYS A 137 14.51 -6.17 3.32
N SER A 138 13.59 -5.86 4.23
CA SER A 138 12.57 -6.83 4.64
C SER A 138 11.24 -6.20 5.00
N ILE A 139 10.16 -6.88 4.65
CA ILE A 139 8.79 -6.41 4.80
C ILE A 139 8.16 -7.07 6.03
N THR A 140 7.41 -6.29 6.81
CA THR A 140 6.54 -6.81 7.87
C THR A 140 5.07 -6.49 7.57
N ILE A 141 4.27 -7.53 7.39
CA ILE A 141 2.81 -7.44 7.37
C ILE A 141 2.33 -7.71 8.79
N SER A 142 2.11 -6.63 9.55
CA SER A 142 1.75 -6.67 10.98
C SER A 142 0.40 -7.33 11.27
N LYS A 143 -0.46 -7.43 10.25
CA LYS A 143 -1.76 -8.09 10.27
C LYS A 143 -2.15 -8.54 8.85
N LEU A 144 -1.85 -9.80 8.55
CA LEU A 144 -2.35 -10.44 7.33
C LEU A 144 -3.87 -10.67 7.46
N MET A 145 -4.27 -11.35 8.54
CA MET A 145 -5.66 -11.68 8.85
C MET A 145 -5.89 -11.81 10.36
N GLU A 146 -7.15 -11.72 10.76
CA GLU A 146 -7.61 -12.16 12.09
C GLU A 146 -7.57 -13.68 12.20
N ALA A 147 -7.23 -14.18 13.38
CA ALA A 147 -6.96 -15.58 13.61
C ALA A 147 -7.27 -15.99 15.05
N ARG A 148 -8.53 -15.83 15.46
CA ARG A 148 -9.05 -16.31 16.77
C ARG A 148 -8.75 -17.78 17.03
N TRP A 149 -8.77 -18.58 15.96
CA TRP A 149 -8.51 -20.03 15.98
C TRP A 149 -7.12 -20.40 16.52
N ILE A 150 -6.16 -19.45 16.58
CA ILE A 150 -4.83 -19.71 17.15
C ILE A 150 -4.92 -20.15 18.61
N ARG A 151 -5.90 -19.64 19.37
CA ARG A 151 -6.10 -20.00 20.78
C ARG A 151 -6.61 -21.42 20.98
N ASP A 152 -7.17 -22.01 19.93
CA ASP A 152 -7.72 -23.36 19.96
C ASP A 152 -6.68 -24.42 19.56
N LEU A 153 -5.43 -24.02 19.27
CA LEU A 153 -4.34 -24.96 19.00
C LEU A 153 -4.00 -25.74 20.27
N THR A 154 -4.06 -27.06 20.20
CA THR A 154 -3.76 -27.94 21.34
C THR A 154 -2.28 -28.31 21.40
N GLY A 155 -1.58 -28.24 20.26
CA GLY A 155 -0.14 -28.39 20.14
C GLY A 155 0.40 -27.95 18.76
N PRO A 156 1.73 -27.95 18.56
CA PRO A 156 2.35 -27.64 17.26
C PRO A 156 1.90 -28.55 16.11
N GLU A 157 1.42 -29.76 16.42
CA GLU A 157 0.88 -30.74 15.49
C GLU A 157 -0.37 -30.26 14.75
N ASP A 158 -1.19 -29.42 15.38
CA ASP A 158 -2.41 -28.86 14.77
C ASP A 158 -2.11 -27.69 13.83
N ALA A 159 -0.96 -27.03 14.03
CA ALA A 159 -0.65 -25.77 13.38
C ALA A 159 -0.54 -25.88 11.84
N PRO A 160 0.13 -26.89 11.25
CA PRO A 160 0.24 -27.02 9.79
C PRO A 160 -1.11 -27.03 9.07
N ASP A 161 -2.05 -27.86 9.54
CA ASP A 161 -3.35 -28.03 8.89
C ASP A 161 -4.21 -26.78 9.03
N GLN A 162 -4.22 -26.14 10.20
CA GLN A 162 -4.94 -24.89 10.41
C GLN A 162 -4.35 -23.75 9.58
N VAL A 163 -3.01 -23.62 9.58
CA VAL A 163 -2.30 -22.60 8.77
C VAL A 163 -2.62 -22.77 7.30
N ARG A 164 -2.46 -24.00 6.76
CA ARG A 164 -2.73 -24.29 5.36
C ARG A 164 -4.19 -23.97 5.03
N LYS A 165 -5.14 -24.51 5.78
CA LYS A 165 -6.57 -24.31 5.52
C LYS A 165 -6.97 -22.84 5.58
N ARG A 166 -6.58 -22.13 6.64
CA ARG A 166 -7.06 -20.78 6.93
C ARG A 166 -6.37 -19.72 6.09
N ILE A 167 -5.04 -19.79 5.97
CA ILE A 167 -4.29 -18.80 5.18
C ILE A 167 -4.59 -18.98 3.70
N LEU A 168 -4.57 -20.21 3.16
CA LEU A 168 -4.82 -20.39 1.73
C LEU A 168 -6.25 -20.00 1.35
N SER A 169 -7.24 -20.31 2.19
CA SER A 169 -8.62 -19.84 1.99
C SER A 169 -8.70 -18.32 2.01
N HIS A 170 -8.04 -17.66 2.97
CA HIS A 170 -8.02 -16.20 3.06
C HIS A 170 -7.39 -15.54 1.82
N LEU A 171 -6.30 -16.13 1.28
CA LEU A 171 -5.66 -15.64 0.06
C LEU A 171 -6.55 -15.77 -1.19
N GLN A 172 -7.65 -16.54 -1.15
CA GLN A 172 -8.62 -16.60 -2.26
C GLN A 172 -9.62 -15.45 -2.27
N GLU A 173 -9.74 -14.67 -1.18
CA GLU A 173 -10.72 -13.58 -1.09
C GLU A 173 -10.36 -12.37 -1.96
N TYR A 174 -9.11 -12.30 -2.41
CA TYR A 174 -8.57 -11.24 -3.25
C TYR A 174 -7.61 -11.78 -4.31
N ASP A 175 -7.51 -11.05 -5.41
CA ASP A 175 -6.66 -11.39 -6.55
C ASP A 175 -5.20 -11.05 -6.28
N ARG A 176 -4.93 -9.89 -5.67
CA ARG A 176 -3.58 -9.37 -5.44
C ARG A 176 -3.48 -8.64 -4.10
N ILE A 177 -2.27 -8.52 -3.59
CA ILE A 177 -1.96 -7.82 -2.35
C ILE A 177 -0.95 -6.72 -2.66
N PHE A 178 -1.26 -5.49 -2.28
CA PHE A 178 -0.35 -4.35 -2.39
C PHE A 178 0.00 -3.78 -1.03
N MET A 179 1.23 -3.30 -0.93
CA MET A 179 1.79 -2.76 0.28
C MET A 179 2.43 -1.40 -0.01
N LEU A 180 1.95 -0.35 0.65
CA LEU A 180 2.61 0.94 0.67
C LEU A 180 3.55 1.01 1.88
N ARG A 181 4.85 1.05 1.62
CA ARG A 181 5.88 1.16 2.67
C ARG A 181 6.37 2.59 2.73
N SER A 182 6.58 3.13 3.93
CA SER A 182 7.10 4.49 4.14
C SER A 182 8.27 4.45 5.10
N TYR A 183 9.44 4.93 4.66
CA TYR A 183 10.66 4.97 5.44
C TYR A 183 11.55 6.13 5.00
N GLY A 184 12.45 6.58 5.87
CA GLY A 184 13.27 7.75 5.61
C GLY A 184 13.81 8.35 6.89
N ASP A 185 14.19 9.60 6.82
CA ASP A 185 14.77 10.38 7.91
C ASP A 185 14.10 11.76 8.05
N GLU A 186 14.72 12.63 8.83
CA GLU A 186 14.24 13.99 9.10
C GLU A 186 14.39 14.97 7.91
N THR A 187 14.82 14.49 6.75
CA THR A 187 15.01 15.32 5.55
C THR A 187 14.22 14.81 4.36
N LYS A 188 14.01 13.50 4.27
CA LYS A 188 13.31 12.85 3.17
C LYS A 188 12.50 11.66 3.63
N VAL A 189 11.34 11.49 3.00
CA VAL A 189 10.53 10.28 3.13
C VAL A 189 10.42 9.59 1.78
N ARG A 190 10.70 8.29 1.80
CA ARG A 190 10.53 7.39 0.68
C ARG A 190 9.25 6.58 0.85
N TYR A 191 8.49 6.47 -0.23
CA TYR A 191 7.38 5.54 -0.35
C TYR A 191 7.68 4.49 -1.41
N ASP A 192 7.50 3.21 -1.09
CA ASP A 192 7.55 2.10 -2.04
C ASP A 192 6.15 1.47 -2.14
N LEU A 193 5.59 1.38 -3.34
CA LEU A 193 4.42 0.55 -3.63
C LEU A 193 4.90 -0.81 -4.13
N ARG A 194 4.73 -1.84 -3.30
CA ARG A 194 5.15 -3.22 -3.62
C ARG A 194 3.96 -4.15 -3.69
N GLU A 195 4.06 -5.13 -4.59
CA GLU A 195 3.15 -6.26 -4.59
C GLU A 195 3.70 -7.36 -3.68
N ILE A 196 2.81 -7.98 -2.90
CA ILE A 196 3.10 -9.19 -2.13
C ILE A 196 2.50 -10.37 -2.89
N PRO A 197 3.30 -11.17 -3.62
CA PRO A 197 2.75 -12.23 -4.44
C PRO A 197 2.11 -13.32 -3.58
N LYS A 198 0.86 -13.69 -3.90
CA LYS A 198 0.12 -14.74 -3.19
C LYS A 198 0.87 -16.07 -3.12
N HIS A 199 1.61 -16.44 -4.16
CA HIS A 199 2.37 -17.69 -4.18
C HIS A 199 3.52 -17.70 -3.16
N VAL A 200 4.09 -16.52 -2.84
CA VAL A 200 5.12 -16.40 -1.79
C VAL A 200 4.49 -16.70 -0.43
N LEU A 201 3.38 -16.03 -0.10
CA LEU A 201 2.66 -16.31 1.14
C LEU A 201 2.10 -17.74 1.18
N GLY A 202 1.70 -18.27 0.02
CA GLY A 202 1.20 -19.64 -0.14
C GLY A 202 2.23 -20.72 0.16
N ALA A 203 3.52 -20.39 0.25
CA ALA A 203 4.57 -21.33 0.65
C ALA A 203 4.37 -21.89 2.07
N VAL A 204 3.50 -21.28 2.89
CA VAL A 204 3.03 -21.87 4.16
C VAL A 204 2.43 -23.27 4.01
N ALA A 205 1.97 -23.63 2.81
CA ALA A 205 1.42 -24.95 2.53
C ALA A 205 2.45 -26.08 2.76
N ASN A 206 3.74 -25.77 2.67
CA ASN A 206 4.84 -26.72 2.82
C ASN A 206 5.32 -26.88 4.27
N LEU A 207 4.73 -26.16 5.23
CA LEU A 207 5.10 -26.29 6.63
C LEU A 207 4.63 -27.64 7.19
N GLU A 208 5.50 -28.25 7.98
CA GLU A 208 5.25 -29.46 8.76
C GLU A 208 5.33 -29.14 10.26
N THR A 209 4.86 -30.06 11.11
CA THR A 209 4.87 -29.89 12.58
C THR A 209 6.24 -29.51 13.12
N LYS A 210 7.31 -30.08 12.56
CA LYS A 210 8.70 -29.83 12.98
C LYS A 210 9.17 -28.38 12.75
N ASP A 211 8.50 -27.64 11.87
CA ASP A 211 8.87 -26.26 11.52
C ASP A 211 8.33 -25.25 12.55
N PHE A 212 7.34 -25.66 13.36
CA PHE A 212 6.73 -24.82 14.37
C PHE A 212 7.47 -24.92 15.71
N GLY A 213 7.64 -23.76 16.35
CA GLY A 213 8.10 -23.68 17.73
C GLY A 213 7.06 -24.21 18.73
N LYS A 214 7.47 -24.31 19.99
CA LYS A 214 6.56 -24.60 21.11
C LYS A 214 5.44 -23.56 21.18
N ILE A 215 4.23 -24.02 21.52
CA ILE A 215 3.10 -23.13 21.81
C ILE A 215 3.44 -22.29 23.05
N THR A 216 3.22 -20.98 22.94
CA THR A 216 3.41 -20.02 24.03
C THR A 216 2.21 -20.07 24.97
N ASN A 217 2.34 -19.52 26.19
CA ASN A 217 1.23 -19.43 27.15
C ASN A 217 0.00 -18.68 26.60
N ALA A 218 0.21 -17.80 25.61
CA ALA A 218 -0.86 -17.08 24.94
C ALA A 218 -1.48 -17.86 23.75
N GLY A 219 -1.12 -19.13 23.54
CA GLY A 219 -1.59 -19.97 22.44
C GLY A 219 -0.88 -19.74 21.10
N GLY A 220 0.09 -18.82 21.04
CA GLY A 220 0.80 -18.49 19.80
C GLY A 220 1.99 -19.41 19.49
N THR A 221 2.43 -19.44 18.23
CA THR A 221 3.69 -20.08 17.78
C THR A 221 4.23 -19.40 16.52
N SER A 222 5.35 -19.85 15.97
CA SER A 222 5.91 -19.33 14.73
C SER A 222 6.69 -20.39 13.97
N ALA A 223 6.83 -20.19 12.66
CA ALA A 223 7.62 -21.03 11.77
C ALA A 223 8.40 -20.17 10.76
N ASN A 224 9.57 -20.63 10.34
CA ASN A 224 10.26 -20.05 9.18
C ASN A 224 9.68 -20.68 7.92
N VAL A 225 9.28 -19.85 6.96
CA VAL A 225 8.77 -20.30 5.67
C VAL A 225 9.89 -20.16 4.65
N ASN A 226 10.24 -21.27 4.01
CA ASN A 226 11.26 -21.32 2.98
C ASN A 226 10.62 -21.41 1.59
N LEU A 227 11.21 -20.73 0.62
CA LEU A 227 10.86 -20.80 -0.79
C LEU A 227 12.14 -21.00 -1.59
N ASN A 228 12.19 -22.00 -2.46
CA ASN A 228 13.38 -22.34 -3.27
C ASN A 228 14.66 -22.51 -2.44
N GLY A 229 14.56 -23.17 -1.28
CA GLY A 229 15.71 -23.45 -0.40
C GLY A 229 16.23 -22.26 0.41
N ARG A 230 15.64 -21.06 0.28
CA ARG A 230 15.97 -19.88 1.11
C ARG A 230 14.79 -19.47 1.97
N LYS A 231 15.08 -18.85 3.12
CA LYS A 231 14.04 -18.26 3.97
C LYS A 231 13.34 -17.12 3.23
N ALA A 232 12.04 -17.26 3.02
CA ALA A 232 11.19 -16.23 2.44
C ALA A 232 10.68 -15.26 3.50
N PHE A 233 10.15 -15.78 4.62
CA PHE A 233 9.67 -14.99 5.75
C PHE A 233 9.55 -15.84 7.01
N LYS A 234 9.21 -15.21 8.14
CA LYS A 234 8.74 -15.87 9.36
C LYS A 234 7.24 -15.69 9.49
N LEU A 235 6.50 -16.79 9.57
CA LEU A 235 5.08 -16.81 9.93
C LEU A 235 4.96 -16.73 11.44
N VAL A 236 4.19 -15.78 11.96
CA VAL A 236 3.94 -15.64 13.40
C VAL A 236 2.44 -15.74 13.64
N LEU A 237 2.06 -16.75 14.42
CA LEU A 237 0.73 -16.96 14.95
C LEU A 237 0.68 -16.32 16.34
N ASP A 238 0.12 -15.12 16.42
CA ASP A 238 0.07 -14.35 17.66
C ASP A 238 -1.27 -14.55 18.37
N GLY A 239 -1.30 -15.44 19.37
CA GLY A 239 -2.50 -15.73 20.15
C GLY A 239 -2.86 -14.64 21.18
N SER A 240 -1.94 -13.71 21.47
CA SER A 240 -2.22 -12.61 22.41
C SER A 240 -3.23 -11.61 21.85
N VAL A 241 -3.08 -11.30 20.55
CA VAL A 241 -3.93 -10.36 19.81
C VAL A 241 -4.63 -11.01 18.61
N GLU A 242 -4.69 -12.34 18.59
CA GLU A 242 -5.46 -13.16 17.64
C GLU A 242 -5.21 -12.81 16.17
N LYS A 243 -3.94 -12.65 15.76
CA LYS A 243 -3.60 -12.24 14.39
C LYS A 243 -2.46 -13.06 13.79
N ILE A 244 -2.42 -13.09 12.45
CA ILE A 244 -1.27 -13.61 11.71
C ILE A 244 -0.38 -12.45 11.28
N THR A 245 0.90 -12.55 11.61
CA THR A 245 1.94 -11.62 11.17
C THR A 245 2.91 -12.32 10.21
N ILE A 246 3.26 -11.64 9.13
CA ILE A 246 4.36 -12.03 8.24
C ILE A 246 5.53 -11.11 8.56
N SER A 247 6.64 -11.66 9.06
CA SER A 247 7.80 -10.89 9.49
C SER A 247 9.04 -11.25 8.69
N GLY A 248 9.84 -10.24 8.35
CA GLY A 248 11.11 -10.46 7.65
C GLY A 248 10.91 -11.04 6.26
N LEU A 249 9.84 -10.66 5.57
CA LEU A 249 9.58 -11.06 4.19
C LEU A 249 10.63 -10.46 3.27
N ASP A 250 11.34 -11.31 2.54
CA ASP A 250 12.38 -10.92 1.61
C ASP A 250 11.80 -9.97 0.54
N VAL A 251 12.35 -8.76 0.49
CA VAL A 251 11.88 -7.70 -0.41
C VAL A 251 12.09 -8.07 -1.88
N ASP A 252 13.08 -8.92 -2.18
CA ASP A 252 13.37 -9.37 -3.54
C ASP A 252 12.31 -10.33 -4.09
N LEU A 253 11.48 -10.90 -3.21
CA LEU A 253 10.29 -11.68 -3.58
C LEU A 253 9.06 -10.80 -3.86
N CYS A 254 9.17 -9.48 -3.64
CA CYS A 254 8.04 -8.55 -3.66
C CYS A 254 8.29 -7.43 -4.69
N PRO A 255 7.75 -7.58 -5.92
CA PRO A 255 7.99 -6.64 -7.01
C PRO A 255 7.66 -5.19 -6.63
N LEU A 256 8.56 -4.27 -6.98
CA LEU A 256 8.31 -2.83 -6.87
C LEU A 256 7.51 -2.37 -8.08
N HIS A 257 6.39 -1.71 -7.82
CA HIS A 257 5.50 -1.15 -8.83
C HIS A 257 5.78 0.32 -9.08
N ALA A 258 5.97 1.07 -7.99
CA ALA A 258 6.29 2.49 -8.03
C ALA A 258 7.03 2.91 -6.76
N TRP A 259 7.74 4.02 -6.84
CA TRP A 259 8.32 4.67 -5.67
C TRP A 259 8.28 6.19 -5.78
N TRP A 260 8.31 6.84 -4.62
CA TRP A 260 8.36 8.29 -4.45
C TRP A 260 9.40 8.66 -3.41
N GLU A 261 10.12 9.76 -3.62
CA GLU A 261 10.89 10.46 -2.60
C GLU A 261 10.39 11.90 -2.51
N LEU A 262 9.96 12.25 -1.30
CA LEU A 262 9.40 13.56 -0.95
C LEU A 262 10.31 14.24 0.07
N GLY A 263 10.40 15.57 0.02
CA GLY A 263 11.06 16.38 1.05
C GLY A 263 10.34 16.28 2.40
N TYR A 264 11.01 16.62 3.50
CA TYR A 264 10.50 16.45 4.86
C TYR A 264 9.09 17.04 5.04
N PRO A 265 8.18 16.34 5.76
CA PRO A 265 6.84 16.83 5.98
C PRO A 265 6.85 18.11 6.83
N GLY A 266 5.99 19.05 6.47
CA GLY A 266 5.75 20.28 7.23
C GLY A 266 5.09 20.02 8.59
#